data_AF-A0A6N9QUQ2-F1
#
_entry.id   AF-A0A6N9QUQ2-F1
#
_cell.length_a   1.000
_cell.length_b   1.000
_cell.length_c   1.000
_cell.angle_alpha   90.00
_cell.angle_beta   90.00
_cell.angle_gamma   90.00
#
_symmetry.space_group_name_H-M   'P 1'
#
loop_
_entity.id
_entity.type
_entity.pdbx_description
1 polymer ?
#
loop_
_entity_poly.entity_id
_entity_poly.type
_entity_poly.pdbx_seq_one_letter_code
_entity_poly.pdbx_strand_id
1 'polypeptide(L)'
;MNENTISGNIELSVGGGIYPIQAKVGASASRRFGSRSEEVLKPVVEKIGAEAVEARLCTSGELDALVVRAMIAAGTSAHEGKRKLLAKIVQRAVLDDAEIDPQMLMFELIEQLEGPHIRCLEDIHRAEREAQASGEMDEVAPRAQKPITRAVSRTVEKYSELLIRRLHSLQLIDGSVTWDGATVITGTTSSGLQVLQELHNVDL
;
A
#
# COMPACT_ATOMS: atom_id res chain seq x y z
N MET A 1 -47.54 -9.30 12.13
CA MET A 1 -46.18 -9.29 12.70
C MET A 1 -45.30 -8.66 11.65
N ASN A 2 -44.96 -7.38 11.84
CA ASN A 2 -44.16 -6.59 10.91
C ASN A 2 -42.75 -6.50 11.48
N GLU A 3 -41.75 -6.96 10.74
CA GLU A 3 -40.35 -6.74 11.07
C GLU A 3 -39.94 -5.36 10.57
N ASN A 4 -39.56 -4.50 11.52
CA ASN A 4 -39.04 -3.16 11.29
C ASN A 4 -37.61 -3.25 10.74
N THR A 5 -37.44 -2.96 9.46
CA THR A 5 -36.14 -2.63 8.89
C THR A 5 -35.78 -1.20 9.31
N ILE A 6 -34.91 -1.04 10.29
CA ILE A 6 -34.33 0.27 10.65
C ILE A 6 -33.19 0.55 9.66
N SER A 7 -33.51 1.16 8.51
CA SER A 7 -32.51 1.85 7.69
C SER A 7 -32.24 3.23 8.30
N GLY A 8 -31.12 3.36 9.00
CA GLY A 8 -30.61 4.65 9.44
C GLY A 8 -30.07 5.43 8.24
N ASN A 9 -30.90 6.30 7.66
CA ASN A 9 -30.46 7.31 6.71
C ASN A 9 -29.72 8.41 7.48
N ILE A 10 -28.40 8.53 7.27
CA ILE A 10 -27.67 9.73 7.66
C ILE A 10 -28.00 10.81 6.61
N GLU A 11 -29.03 11.62 6.90
CA GLU A 11 -29.35 12.82 6.14
C GLU A 11 -28.38 13.94 6.50
N LEU A 12 -27.25 14.02 5.77
CA LEU A 12 -26.45 15.23 5.68
C LEU A 12 -27.18 16.23 4.76
N SER A 13 -28.14 16.96 5.34
CA SER A 13 -28.79 18.11 4.70
C SER A 13 -27.81 19.29 4.68
N VAL A 14 -27.09 19.44 3.57
CA VAL A 14 -26.40 20.69 3.22
C VAL A 14 -27.18 21.30 2.06
N GLY A 15 -27.76 22.47 2.30
CA GLY A 15 -28.62 23.19 1.35
C GLY A 15 -27.98 23.36 -0.02
N GLY A 16 -28.48 22.61 -1.00
CA GLY A 16 -28.12 22.65 -2.40
C GLY A 16 -28.75 21.44 -3.06
N GLY A 17 -29.61 21.64 -4.07
CA GLY A 17 -30.44 20.58 -4.64
C GLY A 17 -29.66 19.30 -4.91
N ILE A 18 -30.14 18.16 -4.40
CA ILE A 18 -29.53 16.86 -4.63
C ILE A 18 -29.67 16.55 -6.12
N TYR A 19 -28.65 16.87 -6.91
CA TYR A 19 -28.63 16.52 -8.32
C TYR A 19 -28.56 14.99 -8.41
N PRO A 20 -29.42 14.33 -9.21
CA PRO A 20 -29.48 12.86 -9.28
C PRO A 20 -28.13 12.21 -9.68
N ILE A 21 -27.24 12.96 -10.33
CA ILE A 21 -25.88 12.55 -10.64
C ILE A 21 -25.02 12.47 -9.36
N GLN A 22 -25.11 13.45 -8.46
CA GLN A 22 -24.36 13.47 -7.19
C GLN A 22 -24.76 12.29 -6.31
N ALA A 23 -26.07 11.99 -6.22
CA ALA A 23 -26.57 10.83 -5.48
C ALA A 23 -26.05 9.50 -6.05
N LYS A 24 -26.05 9.35 -7.38
CA LYS A 24 -25.54 8.13 -8.04
C LYS A 24 -24.03 7.95 -7.89
N VAL A 25 -23.26 9.02 -8.03
CA VAL A 25 -21.80 9.00 -7.86
C VAL A 25 -21.45 8.72 -6.40
N GLY A 26 -22.11 9.40 -5.45
CA GLY A 26 -21.92 9.18 -4.01
C GLY A 26 -22.23 7.73 -3.59
N ALA A 27 -23.38 7.19 -4.01
CA ALA A 27 -23.74 5.80 -3.72
C ALA A 27 -22.74 4.80 -4.34
N SER A 28 -22.25 5.07 -5.54
CA SER A 28 -21.25 4.20 -6.19
C SER A 28 -19.87 4.28 -5.54
N ALA A 29 -19.46 5.46 -5.09
CA ALA A 29 -18.22 5.65 -4.34
C ALA A 29 -18.30 4.97 -2.97
N SER A 30 -19.41 5.16 -2.24
CA SER A 30 -19.66 4.51 -0.94
C SER A 30 -19.66 2.98 -1.06
N ARG A 31 -20.33 2.41 -2.07
CA ARG A 31 -20.29 0.96 -2.31
C ARG A 31 -18.88 0.43 -2.59
N ARG A 32 -18.09 1.14 -3.42
CA ARG A 32 -16.71 0.74 -3.71
C ARG A 32 -15.82 0.84 -2.46
N PHE A 33 -15.99 1.89 -1.67
CA PHE A 33 -15.28 2.06 -0.41
C PHE A 33 -15.62 0.93 0.56
N GLY A 34 -16.90 0.65 0.78
CA GLY A 34 -17.37 -0.43 1.66
C GLY A 34 -16.81 -1.79 1.24
N SER A 35 -17.00 -2.17 -0.03
CA SER A 35 -16.49 -3.44 -0.56
C SER A 35 -14.98 -3.61 -0.37
N ARG A 36 -14.20 -2.55 -0.60
CA ARG A 36 -12.73 -2.59 -0.43
C ARG A 36 -12.30 -2.58 1.04
N SER A 37 -13.06 -1.95 1.91
CA SER A 37 -12.80 -1.93 3.35
C SER A 37 -13.08 -3.31 3.95
N GLU A 38 -14.17 -3.96 3.52
CA GLU A 38 -14.55 -5.31 3.93
C GLU A 38 -13.52 -6.38 3.53
N GLU A 39 -12.82 -6.20 2.40
CA GLU A 39 -11.73 -7.10 1.96
C GLU A 39 -10.65 -7.31 3.04
N VAL A 40 -10.45 -6.33 3.95
CA VAL A 40 -9.42 -6.40 5.00
C VAL A 40 -9.78 -7.41 6.09
N LEU A 41 -11.04 -7.42 6.54
CA LEU A 41 -11.49 -8.25 7.66
C LEU A 41 -12.00 -9.62 7.23
N LYS A 42 -12.45 -9.75 5.97
CA LYS A 42 -13.05 -10.98 5.46
C LYS A 42 -12.22 -12.24 5.75
N PRO A 43 -10.89 -12.30 5.48
CA PRO A 43 -10.09 -13.50 5.73
C PRO A 43 -9.95 -13.85 7.23
N VAL A 44 -10.11 -12.87 8.11
CA VAL A 44 -10.01 -13.05 9.56
C VAL A 44 -11.33 -13.57 10.11
N VAL A 45 -12.44 -12.94 9.69
CA VAL A 45 -13.80 -13.36 10.06
C VAL A 45 -14.08 -14.78 9.57
N GLU A 46 -13.65 -15.13 8.36
CA GLU A 46 -13.77 -16.50 7.83
C GLU A 46 -12.97 -17.54 8.64
N LYS A 47 -11.91 -17.11 9.34
CA LYS A 47 -11.00 -18.00 10.07
C LYS A 47 -11.36 -18.20 11.54
N ILE A 48 -11.76 -17.14 12.24
CA ILE A 48 -12.05 -17.20 13.69
C ILE A 48 -13.48 -16.80 14.07
N GLY A 49 -14.28 -16.33 13.12
CA GLY A 49 -15.66 -15.86 13.34
C GLY A 49 -15.74 -14.39 13.78
N ALA A 50 -16.85 -13.74 13.44
CA ALA A 50 -17.05 -12.30 13.67
C ALA A 50 -17.03 -11.92 15.16
N GLU A 51 -17.70 -12.72 16.01
CA GLU A 51 -17.79 -12.48 17.46
C GLU A 51 -16.41 -12.53 18.13
N ALA A 52 -15.55 -13.46 17.69
CA ALA A 52 -14.19 -13.58 18.21
C ALA A 52 -13.29 -12.42 17.78
N VAL A 53 -13.46 -11.92 16.53
CA VAL A 53 -12.78 -10.71 16.06
C VAL A 53 -13.21 -9.52 16.92
N GLU A 54 -14.51 -9.29 17.08
CA GLU A 54 -15.03 -8.17 17.88
C GLU A 54 -14.52 -8.22 19.33
N ALA A 55 -14.56 -9.40 19.96
CA ALA A 55 -14.03 -9.58 21.30
C ALA A 55 -12.53 -9.21 21.39
N ARG A 56 -11.72 -9.61 20.40
CA ARG A 56 -10.29 -9.23 20.33
C ARG A 56 -10.12 -7.72 20.22
N LEU A 57 -10.85 -7.06 19.32
CA LEU A 57 -10.76 -5.61 19.13
C LEU A 57 -11.13 -4.85 20.41
N CYS A 58 -12.15 -5.30 21.14
CA CYS A 58 -12.51 -4.69 22.42
C CYS A 58 -11.43 -4.81 23.51
N THR A 59 -10.59 -5.86 23.43
CA THR A 59 -9.54 -6.10 24.43
C THR A 59 -8.22 -5.37 24.14
N SER A 60 -7.99 -4.93 22.90
CA SER A 60 -6.76 -4.26 22.48
C SER A 60 -7.05 -3.01 21.64
N GLY A 61 -6.86 -1.83 22.24
CA GLY A 61 -7.05 -0.55 21.55
C GLY A 61 -6.07 -0.31 20.41
N GLU A 62 -4.85 -0.87 20.49
CA GLU A 62 -3.86 -0.81 19.41
C GLU A 62 -4.29 -1.65 18.21
N LEU A 63 -4.80 -2.85 18.46
CA LEU A 63 -5.35 -3.71 17.41
C LEU A 63 -6.57 -3.08 16.74
N ASP A 64 -7.50 -2.51 17.53
CA ASP A 64 -8.66 -1.80 17.01
C ASP A 64 -8.24 -0.63 16.10
N ALA A 65 -7.29 0.19 16.55
CA ALA A 65 -6.76 1.30 15.76
C ALA A 65 -6.10 0.82 14.45
N LEU A 66 -5.32 -0.27 14.50
CA LEU A 66 -4.71 -0.87 13.32
C LEU A 66 -5.78 -1.35 12.33
N VAL A 67 -6.80 -2.06 12.79
CA VAL A 67 -7.88 -2.58 11.94
C VAL A 67 -8.67 -1.45 11.28
N VAL A 68 -9.10 -0.45 12.05
CA VAL A 68 -9.85 0.69 11.52
C VAL A 68 -9.04 1.45 10.48
N ARG A 69 -7.76 1.74 10.76
CA ARG A 69 -6.88 2.44 9.81
C ARG A 69 -6.64 1.61 8.55
N ALA A 70 -6.44 0.29 8.68
CA ALA A 70 -6.28 -0.62 7.55
C ALA A 70 -7.53 -0.68 6.66
N MET A 71 -8.73 -0.72 7.25
CA MET A 71 -9.98 -0.65 6.50
C MET A 71 -10.11 0.65 5.71
N ILE A 72 -9.81 1.80 6.33
CA ILE A 72 -9.86 3.11 5.65
C ILE A 72 -8.83 3.17 4.51
N ALA A 73 -7.59 2.71 4.76
CA ALA A 73 -6.53 2.67 3.75
C ALA A 73 -6.89 1.75 2.58
N ALA A 74 -7.54 0.61 2.83
CA ALA A 74 -8.02 -0.29 1.78
C ALA A 74 -9.19 0.33 1.00
N GLY A 75 -10.15 0.94 1.70
CA GLY A 75 -11.31 1.60 1.12
C GLY A 75 -10.96 2.70 0.11
N THR A 76 -9.91 3.47 0.43
CA THR A 76 -9.40 4.57 -0.41
C THR A 76 -8.46 4.08 -1.53
N SER A 77 -7.80 2.93 -1.36
CA SER A 77 -6.85 2.39 -2.33
C SER A 77 -7.52 1.73 -3.54
N ALA A 78 -7.11 2.15 -4.75
CA ALA A 78 -7.46 1.45 -5.98
C ALA A 78 -6.56 0.22 -6.26
N HIS A 79 -5.43 0.07 -5.56
CA HIS A 79 -4.44 -0.96 -5.83
C HIS A 79 -4.78 -2.27 -5.10
N GLU A 80 -5.10 -3.33 -5.84
CA GLU A 80 -5.52 -4.62 -5.28
C GLU A 80 -4.44 -5.23 -4.38
N GLY A 81 -3.18 -5.29 -4.83
CA GLY A 81 -2.07 -5.82 -4.02
C GLY A 81 -1.91 -5.11 -2.66
N LYS A 82 -2.13 -3.79 -2.59
CA LYS A 82 -2.09 -3.03 -1.33
C LYS A 82 -3.24 -3.45 -0.43
N ARG A 83 -4.47 -3.59 -0.94
CA ARG A 83 -5.62 -4.03 -0.14
C ARG A 83 -5.44 -5.44 0.42
N LYS A 84 -4.96 -6.33 -0.44
CA LYS A 84 -4.60 -7.71 -0.09
C LYS A 84 -3.51 -7.78 0.99
N LEU A 85 -2.46 -6.97 0.88
CA LEU A 85 -1.42 -6.88 1.90
C LEU A 85 -1.96 -6.30 3.22
N LEU A 86 -2.81 -5.27 3.17
CA LEU A 86 -3.48 -4.72 4.36
C LEU A 86 -4.34 -5.79 5.07
N ALA A 87 -5.04 -6.63 4.33
CA ALA A 87 -5.79 -7.77 4.89
C ALA A 87 -4.86 -8.76 5.61
N LYS A 88 -3.69 -9.06 5.03
CA LYS A 88 -2.69 -9.96 5.62
C LYS A 88 -2.06 -9.40 6.90
N ILE A 89 -1.76 -8.10 6.91
CA ILE A 89 -1.28 -7.37 8.09
C ILE A 89 -2.29 -7.51 9.23
N VAL A 90 -3.56 -7.18 8.96
CA VAL A 90 -4.63 -7.30 9.94
C VAL A 90 -4.81 -8.75 10.39
N GLN A 91 -4.77 -9.71 9.47
CA GLN A 91 -4.89 -11.12 9.82
C GLN A 91 -3.78 -11.58 10.77
N ARG A 92 -2.52 -11.21 10.53
CA ARG A 92 -1.40 -11.56 11.42
C ARG A 92 -1.60 -10.95 12.81
N ALA A 93 -1.90 -9.66 12.88
CA ALA A 93 -2.10 -8.94 14.14
C ALA A 93 -3.30 -9.45 14.95
N VAL A 94 -4.41 -9.82 14.29
CA VAL A 94 -5.60 -10.36 14.98
C VAL A 94 -5.38 -11.80 15.47
N LEU A 95 -4.49 -12.57 14.84
CA LEU A 95 -4.27 -13.96 15.23
C LEU A 95 -3.21 -14.09 16.34
N ASP A 96 -2.21 -13.21 16.36
CA ASP A 96 -1.08 -13.26 17.28
C ASP A 96 -0.77 -11.86 17.83
N ASP A 97 -0.86 -11.69 19.15
CA ASP A 97 -0.62 -10.40 19.80
C ASP A 97 0.86 -9.96 19.68
N ALA A 98 1.80 -10.92 19.55
CA ALA A 98 3.22 -10.61 19.34
C ALA A 98 3.48 -10.01 17.95
N GLU A 99 2.54 -10.16 17.00
CA GLU A 99 2.63 -9.61 15.66
C GLU A 99 2.06 -8.18 15.57
N ILE A 100 1.38 -7.67 16.59
CA ILE A 100 0.74 -6.34 16.54
C ILE A 100 1.79 -5.25 16.21
N ASP A 101 2.87 -5.15 16.98
CA ASP A 101 3.91 -4.14 16.78
C ASP A 101 4.59 -4.24 15.40
N PRO A 102 5.09 -5.42 14.95
CA PRO A 102 5.62 -5.58 13.59
C PRO A 102 4.63 -5.19 12.49
N GLN A 103 3.35 -5.59 12.65
CA GLN A 103 2.31 -5.30 11.67
C GLN A 103 1.92 -3.83 11.65
N MET A 104 1.97 -3.12 12.79
CA MET A 104 1.79 -1.67 12.83
C MET A 104 2.89 -0.94 12.05
N LEU A 105 4.16 -1.33 12.22
CA LEU A 105 5.27 -0.74 11.46
C LEU A 105 5.14 -0.99 9.96
N MET A 106 4.77 -2.21 9.57
CA MET A 106 4.50 -2.53 8.16
C MET A 106 3.31 -1.73 7.63
N PHE A 107 2.24 -1.61 8.41
CA PHE A 107 1.07 -0.81 8.06
C PHE A 107 1.44 0.65 7.79
N GLU A 108 2.21 1.29 8.67
CA GLU A 108 2.64 2.68 8.51
C GLU A 108 3.44 2.89 7.21
N LEU A 109 4.27 1.93 6.83
CA LEU A 109 4.98 1.97 5.54
C LEU A 109 4.01 1.86 4.36
N ILE A 110 3.11 0.88 4.37
CA ILE A 110 2.19 0.58 3.26
C ILE A 110 1.11 1.64 3.10
N GLU A 111 0.62 2.23 4.19
CA GLU A 111 -0.37 3.31 4.18
C GLU A 111 0.14 4.49 3.33
N GLN A 112 1.43 4.78 3.41
CA GLN A 112 2.09 5.89 2.70
C GLN A 112 2.31 5.64 1.20
N LEU A 113 2.10 4.42 0.72
CA LEU A 113 2.31 4.04 -0.68
C LEU A 113 1.01 4.06 -1.47
N GLU A 114 1.06 4.59 -2.68
CA GLU A 114 -0.10 4.66 -3.57
C GLU A 114 0.26 4.03 -4.90
N GLY A 115 -0.73 3.80 -5.76
CA GLY A 115 -0.53 3.15 -7.06
C GLY A 115 0.68 3.67 -7.86
N PRO A 116 0.92 4.99 -7.96
CA PRO A 116 2.13 5.50 -8.61
C PRO A 116 3.44 5.10 -7.92
N HIS A 117 3.47 5.09 -6.58
CA HIS A 117 4.65 4.67 -5.80
C HIS A 117 4.99 3.21 -6.06
N ILE A 118 3.98 2.33 -6.02
CA ILE A 118 4.15 0.89 -6.24
C ILE A 118 4.66 0.63 -7.66
N ARG A 119 4.03 1.23 -8.69
CA ARG A 119 4.47 1.08 -10.09
C ARG A 119 5.90 1.56 -10.31
N CYS A 120 6.28 2.67 -9.69
CA CYS A 120 7.64 3.17 -9.80
C CYS A 120 8.66 2.22 -9.17
N LEU A 121 8.34 1.68 -7.99
CA LEU A 121 9.18 0.69 -7.32
C LEU A 121 9.33 -0.59 -8.15
N GLU A 122 8.23 -1.09 -8.73
CA GLU A 122 8.22 -2.24 -9.65
C GLU A 122 9.08 -2.00 -10.89
N ASP A 123 8.96 -0.81 -11.50
CA ASP A 123 9.72 -0.44 -12.69
C ASP A 123 11.23 -0.33 -12.40
N ILE A 124 11.60 0.26 -11.27
CA ILE A 124 13.00 0.34 -10.82
C ILE A 124 13.56 -1.06 -10.60
N HIS A 125 12.83 -1.92 -9.88
CA HIS A 125 13.25 -3.29 -9.63
C HIS A 125 13.37 -4.11 -10.93
N ARG A 126 12.43 -3.93 -11.87
CA ARG A 126 12.49 -4.59 -13.18
C ARG A 126 13.72 -4.14 -13.97
N ALA A 127 14.00 -2.83 -14.04
CA ALA A 127 15.18 -2.31 -14.72
C ALA A 127 16.49 -2.82 -14.11
N GLU A 128 16.54 -2.93 -12.77
CA GLU A 128 17.66 -3.52 -12.05
C GLU A 128 17.87 -5.00 -12.42
N ARG A 129 16.79 -5.81 -12.42
CA ARG A 129 16.85 -7.22 -12.80
C ARG A 129 17.25 -7.45 -14.25
N GLU A 130 16.71 -6.65 -15.17
CA GLU A 130 17.05 -6.72 -16.60
C GLU A 130 18.53 -6.40 -16.82
N ALA A 131 19.07 -5.37 -16.15
CA ALA A 131 20.48 -5.01 -16.24
C ALA A 131 21.42 -6.03 -15.57
N GLN A 132 20.96 -6.71 -14.51
CA GLN A 132 21.71 -7.83 -13.91
C GLN A 132 21.71 -9.05 -14.85
N ALA A 133 20.58 -9.36 -15.48
CA ALA A 133 20.43 -10.52 -16.35
C ALA A 133 21.14 -10.36 -17.71
N SER A 134 21.30 -9.13 -18.21
CA SER A 134 22.02 -8.86 -19.46
C SER A 134 23.53 -9.12 -19.36
N GLY A 135 24.07 -9.31 -18.15
CA GLY A 135 25.49 -9.56 -17.95
C GLY A 135 26.37 -8.37 -18.31
N GLU A 136 25.80 -7.15 -18.44
CA GLU A 136 26.56 -5.89 -18.54
C GLU A 136 27.22 -5.59 -17.19
N MET A 137 28.22 -6.40 -16.83
CA MET A 137 29.22 -6.15 -15.79
C MET A 137 30.50 -5.62 -16.43
N ASP A 138 30.38 -4.84 -17.52
CA ASP A 138 31.53 -4.25 -18.20
C ASP A 138 32.46 -3.59 -17.17
N GLU A 139 33.76 -3.85 -17.29
CA GLU A 139 34.78 -3.18 -16.47
C GLU A 139 34.63 -1.67 -16.65
N VAL A 140 33.94 -1.05 -15.69
CA VAL A 140 33.65 0.36 -15.75
C VAL A 140 34.92 1.10 -15.35
N ALA A 141 35.46 1.95 -16.24
CA ALA A 141 36.57 2.84 -15.91
C ALA A 141 36.30 3.55 -14.57
N PRO A 142 37.31 3.75 -13.71
CA PRO A 142 37.11 4.36 -12.40
C PRO A 142 36.49 5.76 -12.60
N ARG A 143 35.21 5.90 -12.23
CA ARG A 143 34.28 7.05 -12.35
C ARG A 143 33.12 6.93 -13.34
N ALA A 144 33.03 5.90 -14.19
CA ALA A 144 31.82 5.70 -14.98
C ALA A 144 30.71 5.05 -14.14
N GLN A 145 29.45 5.47 -14.36
CA GLN A 145 28.28 4.86 -13.72
C GLN A 145 28.15 3.40 -14.16
N LYS A 146 27.87 2.51 -13.19
CA LYS A 146 27.59 1.09 -13.46
C LYS A 146 26.40 0.95 -14.42
N PRO A 147 26.38 -0.05 -15.32
CA PRO A 147 25.27 -0.28 -16.24
C PRO A 147 23.90 -0.38 -15.55
N ILE A 148 23.84 -1.05 -14.40
CA ILE A 148 22.65 -1.13 -13.54
C ILE A 148 22.17 0.26 -13.12
N THR A 149 23.08 1.11 -12.62
CA THR A 149 22.75 2.49 -12.19
C THR A 149 22.22 3.33 -13.35
N ARG A 150 22.75 3.15 -14.57
CA ARG A 150 22.24 3.84 -15.76
C ARG A 150 20.83 3.37 -16.14
N ALA A 151 20.58 2.06 -16.12
CA ALA A 151 19.27 1.50 -16.42
C ALA A 151 18.20 1.99 -15.42
N VAL A 152 18.55 2.01 -14.13
CA VAL A 152 17.70 2.54 -13.06
C VAL A 152 17.48 4.06 -13.24
N SER A 153 18.53 4.84 -13.51
CA SER A 153 18.41 6.29 -13.71
C SER A 153 17.46 6.65 -14.86
N ARG A 154 17.58 5.98 -16.02
CA ARG A 154 16.66 6.17 -17.16
C ARG A 154 15.20 5.83 -16.83
N THR A 155 14.99 4.92 -15.88
CA THR A 155 13.65 4.56 -15.43
C THR A 155 13.09 5.62 -14.49
N VAL A 156 13.92 6.09 -13.56
CA VAL A 156 13.60 7.15 -12.60
C VAL A 156 13.24 8.48 -13.30
N GLU A 157 13.89 8.82 -14.41
CA GLU A 157 13.60 10.01 -15.22
C GLU A 157 12.14 10.09 -15.74
N LYS A 158 11.42 8.96 -15.77
CA LYS A 158 10.01 8.90 -16.21
C LYS A 158 9.03 9.36 -15.11
N TYR A 159 9.50 9.46 -13.87
CA TYR A 159 8.68 9.68 -12.69
C TYR A 159 8.89 11.09 -12.11
N SER A 160 7.88 11.60 -11.42
CA SER A 160 8.00 12.88 -10.71
C SER A 160 9.04 12.79 -9.60
N GLU A 161 9.86 13.83 -9.45
CA GLU A 161 10.84 13.92 -8.37
C GLU A 161 10.21 13.76 -6.98
N LEU A 162 8.97 14.23 -6.77
CA LEU A 162 8.26 14.06 -5.50
C LEU A 162 8.01 12.60 -5.15
N LEU A 163 7.72 11.78 -6.16
CA LEU A 163 7.50 10.35 -6.02
C LEU A 163 8.81 9.65 -5.64
N ILE A 164 9.90 9.99 -6.35
CA ILE A 164 11.23 9.43 -6.09
C ILE A 164 11.72 9.81 -4.69
N ARG A 165 11.59 11.08 -4.31
CA ARG A 165 11.92 11.55 -2.94
C ARG A 165 11.11 10.82 -1.88
N ARG A 166 9.83 10.50 -2.17
CA ARG A 166 8.98 9.73 -1.26
C ARG A 166 9.44 8.28 -1.10
N LEU A 167 9.75 7.60 -2.19
CA LEU A 167 10.29 6.23 -2.13
C LEU A 167 11.65 6.19 -1.42
N HIS A 168 12.49 7.20 -1.65
CA HIS A 168 13.79 7.33 -0.99
C HIS A 168 13.64 7.65 0.51
N SER A 169 12.72 8.52 0.91
CA SER A 169 12.48 8.83 2.34
C SER A 169 11.89 7.65 3.11
N LEU A 170 11.14 6.80 2.44
CA LEU A 170 10.67 5.51 2.96
C LEU A 170 11.74 4.40 2.90
N GLN A 171 12.96 4.73 2.45
CA GLN A 171 14.07 3.79 2.30
C GLN A 171 13.72 2.57 1.44
N LEU A 172 12.86 2.72 0.44
CA LEU A 172 12.49 1.65 -0.50
C LEU A 172 13.40 1.59 -1.72
N ILE A 173 14.04 2.72 -2.04
CA ILE A 173 15.04 2.84 -3.09
C ILE A 173 16.30 3.47 -2.51
N ASP A 174 17.45 3.04 -3.01
CA ASP A 174 18.75 3.58 -2.61
C ASP A 174 19.20 4.64 -3.62
N GLY A 175 19.89 5.66 -3.12
CA GLY A 175 20.37 6.75 -3.95
C GLY A 175 21.33 7.68 -3.23
N SER A 176 22.12 8.40 -4.02
CA SER A 176 23.06 9.40 -3.53
C SER A 176 22.84 10.72 -4.25
N VAL A 177 22.98 11.83 -3.52
CA VAL A 177 23.06 13.15 -4.15
C VAL A 177 24.49 13.38 -4.61
N THR A 178 24.67 13.63 -5.90
CA THR A 178 25.97 13.98 -6.46
C THR A 178 26.32 15.44 -6.17
N TRP A 179 27.59 15.80 -6.31
CA TRP A 179 28.12 17.14 -5.99
C TRP A 179 27.48 18.28 -6.81
N ASP A 180 26.88 17.96 -7.96
CA ASP A 180 26.12 18.86 -8.83
C ASP A 180 24.64 18.99 -8.43
N GLY A 181 24.22 18.33 -7.33
CA GLY A 181 22.85 18.35 -6.82
C GLY A 181 21.91 17.36 -7.52
N ALA A 182 22.38 16.56 -8.47
CA ALA A 182 21.55 15.52 -9.07
C ALA A 182 21.35 14.34 -8.11
N THR A 183 20.14 13.78 -8.08
CA THR A 183 19.87 12.55 -7.32
C THR A 183 20.11 11.35 -8.22
N VAL A 184 21.10 10.52 -7.87
CA VAL A 184 21.39 9.27 -8.56
C VAL A 184 20.80 8.13 -7.75
N ILE A 185 19.81 7.43 -8.32
CA ILE A 185 19.21 6.24 -7.73
C ILE A 185 20.02 5.02 -8.16
N THR A 186 20.46 4.22 -7.19
CA THR A 186 21.33 3.05 -7.39
C THR A 186 20.55 1.76 -7.58
N GLY A 187 19.36 1.65 -6.98
CA GLY A 187 18.50 0.46 -7.10
C GLY A 187 17.44 0.37 -6.01
N THR A 188 16.88 -0.83 -5.84
CA THR A 188 15.90 -1.13 -4.80
C THR A 188 16.61 -1.55 -3.50
N THR A 189 16.13 -1.10 -2.34
CA THR A 189 16.68 -1.58 -1.05
C THR A 189 16.12 -2.95 -0.67
N SER A 190 16.69 -3.60 0.36
CA SER A 190 16.12 -4.83 0.93
C SER A 190 14.67 -4.64 1.40
N SER A 191 14.36 -3.49 2.01
CA SER A 191 12.99 -3.15 2.42
C SER A 191 12.07 -2.96 1.21
N GLY A 192 12.54 -2.30 0.15
CA GLY A 192 11.81 -2.17 -1.11
C GLY A 192 11.48 -3.52 -1.74
N LEU A 193 12.45 -4.43 -1.75
CA LEU A 193 12.27 -5.80 -2.24
C LEU A 193 11.26 -6.58 -1.38
N GLN A 194 11.34 -6.47 -0.06
CA GLN A 194 10.39 -7.12 0.84
C GLN A 194 8.96 -6.61 0.59
N VAL A 195 8.76 -5.30 0.43
CA VAL A 195 7.45 -4.73 0.10
C VAL A 195 6.94 -5.25 -1.25
N LEU A 196 7.78 -5.27 -2.29
CA LEU A 196 7.40 -5.84 -3.59
C LEU A 196 7.02 -7.32 -3.48
N GLN A 197 7.81 -8.11 -2.75
CA GLN A 197 7.52 -9.52 -2.51
C GLN A 197 6.19 -9.69 -1.78
N GLU A 198 5.95 -8.94 -0.71
CA GLU A 198 4.69 -9.01 0.03
C GLU A 198 3.51 -8.49 -0.80
N LEU A 199 3.68 -7.56 -1.73
CA LEU A 199 2.64 -7.11 -2.66
C LEU A 199 2.31 -8.15 -3.74
N HIS A 200 3.31 -8.92 -4.20
CA HIS A 200 3.14 -9.94 -5.24
C HIS A 200 2.75 -11.32 -4.69
N ASN A 201 3.20 -11.68 -3.49
CA ASN A 201 2.94 -12.97 -2.86
C ASN A 201 1.57 -13.02 -2.16
N VAL A 202 0.65 -12.10 -2.46
CA VAL A 202 -0.71 -12.18 -1.91
C VAL A 202 -1.61 -13.02 -2.81
N ASP A 203 -1.28 -14.30 -2.86
CA ASP A 203 -2.24 -15.35 -3.17
C ASP A 203 -2.96 -15.68 -1.85
N LEU A 204 -4.24 -15.34 -1.77
CA LEU A 204 -5.15 -15.68 -0.66
C LEU A 204 -5.82 -17.02 -0.95
#